data_AF-A0A1H6HYJ4-F1
#
_entry.id   AF-A0A1H6HYJ4-F1
#
_cell.length_a   1.000
_cell.length_b   1.000
_cell.length_c   1.000
_cell.angle_alpha   90.00
_cell.angle_beta   90.00
_cell.angle_gamma   90.00
#
_symmetry.space_group_name_H-M   'P 1'
#
loop_
_entity.id
_entity.type
_entity.pdbx_description
1 polymer ?
#
loop_
_entity_poly.entity_id
_entity_poly.type
_entity_poly.pdbx_seq_one_letter_code
_entity_poly.pdbx_strand_id
1 'polypeptide(L)'
;MKNPRTVLAATAIIGLLSLGGAAAQAPAAQGAAAGDGNATGVNAKAVTSPQAKAQGSAQPPVVTPPDADKPDPQQQCVKPGEFAVELGSGRHPVGDTIVLPSTFLPTAQRVEVGIRTAYVDNLRFFAALDRNATHRRILTRQDVVTRRAVAADELVKDGELEANQTIVSLALRDSDAGWWQKSDLYLYTCSGEYSGPARVSRVNVRLSPYWKSLVACTGVTLIAYLMLGFALRRRDERYSRFWSALNPVKLSSGPDGKGSLSKFQVLLFSVLVFALIVLFMLKTGMLSELSGTILTLLGINGLGATVAKGADASRTTLSGENYAWLLRRGWIQARRDLADNSQAVWSDFFTTNGEFDVYRYQSFLFSLVVAFAMVAAGIGQLSSFVIPDTVLGIVGLSQAVYIGGKLVTRTNMTDLNTAIADLRDKEKKLRDAAVAARQALAAGAAPVGVAALVGAVAYNDYREKARDVAALYTIETGVLVADQNLEPSIG
;
A
#
# COMPACT_ATOMS: atom_id res chain seq x y z
N MET A 1 7.47 -6.76 -43.42
CA MET A 1 8.52 -6.79 -42.37
C MET A 1 8.06 -5.88 -41.23
N LYS A 2 7.77 -6.44 -40.04
CA LYS A 2 7.15 -5.73 -38.90
C LYS A 2 8.15 -5.61 -37.74
N ASN A 3 8.30 -4.41 -37.21
CA ASN A 3 9.23 -4.03 -36.13
C ASN A 3 8.98 -4.82 -34.82
N PRO A 4 9.99 -5.47 -34.22
CA PRO A 4 9.86 -6.23 -32.97
C PRO A 4 10.34 -5.44 -31.73
N ARG A 5 9.95 -4.16 -31.59
CA ARG A 5 10.45 -3.30 -30.48
C ARG A 5 9.48 -3.06 -29.32
N THR A 6 8.26 -3.58 -29.37
CA THR A 6 7.22 -3.22 -28.37
C THR A 6 6.90 -4.29 -27.32
N VAL A 7 7.60 -5.44 -27.30
CA VAL A 7 7.25 -6.56 -26.39
C VAL A 7 8.18 -6.67 -25.17
N LEU A 8 9.29 -5.94 -25.10
CA LEU A 8 10.30 -6.15 -24.04
C LEU A 8 10.05 -5.40 -22.70
N ALA A 9 9.06 -4.51 -22.60
CA ALA A 9 8.90 -3.65 -21.42
C ALA A 9 8.12 -4.31 -20.25
N ALA A 10 7.36 -5.38 -20.50
CA ALA A 10 6.52 -6.00 -19.46
C ALA A 10 7.24 -7.07 -18.62
N THR A 11 8.41 -7.55 -19.05
CA THR A 11 9.12 -8.67 -18.39
C THR A 11 10.33 -8.23 -17.56
N ALA A 12 10.77 -6.96 -17.70
CA ALA A 12 11.99 -6.46 -17.05
C ALA A 12 11.85 -6.20 -15.54
N ILE A 13 10.63 -6.10 -15.00
CA ILE A 13 10.41 -5.86 -13.56
C ILE A 13 10.59 -7.15 -12.73
N ILE A 14 10.51 -8.33 -13.37
CA ILE A 14 10.64 -9.62 -12.66
C ILE A 14 12.12 -10.08 -12.58
N GLY A 15 13.01 -9.56 -13.45
CA GLY A 15 14.41 -9.99 -13.53
C GLY A 15 15.42 -9.26 -12.63
N LEU A 16 15.09 -8.07 -12.09
CA LEU A 16 16.05 -7.26 -11.32
C LEU A 16 16.08 -7.51 -9.81
N LEU A 17 15.24 -8.42 -9.28
CA LEU A 17 15.13 -8.68 -7.84
C LEU A 17 15.99 -9.87 -7.33
N SER A 18 16.84 -10.47 -8.18
CA SER A 18 17.66 -11.63 -7.81
C SER A 18 19.16 -11.32 -7.56
N LEU A 19 19.58 -10.06 -7.63
CA LEU A 19 20.99 -9.67 -7.41
C LEU A 19 21.05 -8.41 -6.52
N GLY A 20 21.42 -8.58 -5.25
CA GLY A 20 21.71 -7.42 -4.39
C GLY A 20 21.55 -7.60 -2.88
N GLY A 21 21.87 -8.77 -2.32
CA GLY A 21 21.99 -8.96 -0.86
C GLY A 21 23.40 -8.67 -0.37
N ALA A 22 23.90 -7.45 -0.53
CA ALA A 22 25.13 -6.98 0.13
C ALA A 22 24.74 -5.91 1.15
N ALA A 23 24.75 -6.28 2.44
CA ALA A 23 24.46 -5.38 3.54
C ALA A 23 25.56 -4.31 3.65
N ALA A 24 25.24 -3.06 3.32
CA ALA A 24 26.05 -1.92 3.66
C ALA A 24 25.76 -1.52 5.12
N GLN A 25 26.70 -1.81 6.03
CA GLN A 25 26.73 -1.24 7.37
C GLN A 25 27.01 0.26 7.26
N ALA A 26 26.07 1.10 7.74
CA ALA A 26 26.33 2.51 7.96
C ALA A 26 26.99 2.71 9.34
N PRO A 27 27.99 3.60 9.46
CA PRO A 27 28.71 3.83 10.70
C PRO A 27 27.88 4.64 11.70
N ALA A 28 28.06 4.33 12.98
CA ALA A 28 27.47 5.04 14.11
C ALA A 28 27.98 6.49 14.18
N ALA A 29 27.06 7.45 14.22
CA ALA A 29 27.38 8.84 14.52
C ALA A 29 27.58 8.99 16.04
N GLN A 30 28.81 9.34 16.43
CA GLN A 30 29.14 9.85 17.76
C GLN A 30 28.64 11.29 17.89
N GLY A 31 27.82 11.55 18.90
CA GLY A 31 27.48 12.90 19.36
C GLY A 31 27.98 13.08 20.79
N ALA A 32 28.91 14.01 20.99
CA ALA A 32 29.49 14.39 22.27
C ALA A 32 28.95 15.75 22.75
N ALA A 33 28.99 15.92 24.08
CA ALA A 33 28.81 17.16 24.89
C ALA A 33 27.39 17.74 24.96
N ALA A 34 26.87 18.28 26.06
CA ALA A 34 27.35 18.73 27.37
C ALA A 34 26.18 18.52 28.37
N GLY A 35 26.26 18.51 29.71
CA GLY A 35 27.08 19.24 30.67
C GLY A 35 26.12 19.72 31.79
N ASP A 36 26.56 19.58 33.05
CA ASP A 36 25.99 20.13 34.30
C ASP A 36 24.61 19.57 34.74
N GLY A 37 24.36 19.17 35.99
CA GLY A 37 25.09 19.19 37.24
C GLY A 37 24.05 18.93 38.34
N ASN A 38 24.42 18.23 39.42
CA ASN A 38 24.26 18.69 40.81
C ASN A 38 24.36 17.50 41.78
N ALA A 39 24.94 17.83 42.92
CA ALA A 39 25.59 16.98 43.89
C ALA A 39 24.67 16.53 45.05
N THR A 40 25.33 15.90 46.03
CA THR A 40 24.90 15.53 47.40
C THR A 40 24.27 14.14 47.50
N GLY A 41 24.69 13.22 48.37
CA GLY A 41 25.71 13.22 49.42
C GLY A 41 25.72 11.82 50.07
N VAL A 42 26.84 11.31 50.59
CA VAL A 42 27.23 11.33 52.02
C VAL A 42 27.38 9.89 52.57
N ASN A 43 28.55 9.65 53.19
CA ASN A 43 28.94 8.66 54.21
C ASN A 43 28.92 7.15 53.88
N ALA A 44 30.06 6.45 53.84
CA ALA A 44 31.03 6.12 54.91
C ALA A 44 30.61 4.94 55.79
N LYS A 45 31.34 3.81 55.71
CA LYS A 45 32.10 3.23 56.84
C LYS A 45 32.84 1.95 56.44
N ALA A 46 34.12 1.92 56.77
CA ALA A 46 34.94 0.71 56.89
C ALA A 46 34.68 0.04 58.25
N VAL A 47 34.69 -1.31 58.30
CA VAL A 47 35.12 -2.09 59.48
C VAL A 47 35.75 -3.41 59.01
N THR A 48 36.82 -3.75 59.70
CA THR A 48 37.82 -4.82 59.59
C THR A 48 37.37 -6.22 60.04
N SER A 49 38.02 -7.24 59.43
CA SER A 49 38.48 -8.59 59.83
C SER A 49 38.36 -9.05 61.31
N PRO A 50 38.31 -10.38 61.65
CA PRO A 50 39.45 -11.31 61.47
C PRO A 50 39.19 -12.82 61.20
N GLN A 51 40.29 -13.46 60.81
CA GLN A 51 40.64 -14.88 60.64
C GLN A 51 40.00 -15.91 61.60
N ALA A 52 39.79 -17.14 61.09
CA ALA A 52 40.16 -18.37 61.79
C ALA A 52 40.48 -19.51 60.79
N LYS A 53 41.68 -20.10 60.94
CA LYS A 53 42.14 -21.34 60.31
C LYS A 53 41.52 -22.55 61.03
N ALA A 54 41.16 -23.60 60.28
CA ALA A 54 41.17 -24.97 60.78
C ALA A 54 41.54 -25.94 59.66
N GLN A 55 42.68 -26.61 59.86
CA GLN A 55 43.16 -27.74 59.08
C GLN A 55 42.34 -28.99 59.44
N GLY A 56 41.95 -29.78 58.44
CA GLY A 56 41.28 -31.06 58.63
C GLY A 56 41.51 -31.99 57.43
N SER A 57 42.56 -32.80 57.54
CA SER A 57 42.75 -34.14 56.96
C SER A 57 42.15 -34.46 55.59
N ALA A 58 43.04 -34.51 54.58
CA ALA A 58 42.80 -35.10 53.28
C ALA A 58 42.58 -36.63 53.37
N GLN A 59 41.37 -37.08 53.01
CA GLN A 59 41.16 -38.42 52.48
C GLN A 59 41.45 -38.39 50.97
N PRO A 60 42.16 -39.39 50.40
CA PRO A 60 42.29 -39.49 48.95
C PRO A 60 40.90 -39.64 48.33
N PRO A 61 40.58 -38.90 47.24
CA PRO A 61 39.30 -39.03 46.58
C PRO A 61 39.18 -40.45 46.07
N VAL A 62 38.12 -41.14 46.50
CA VAL A 62 37.60 -42.29 45.76
C VAL A 62 37.31 -41.76 44.36
N VAL A 63 38.11 -42.20 43.39
CA VAL A 63 37.84 -41.96 41.98
C VAL A 63 36.63 -42.81 41.65
N THR A 64 35.44 -42.25 41.86
CA THR A 64 34.24 -42.72 41.19
C THR A 64 34.55 -42.63 39.70
N PRO A 65 34.38 -43.69 38.91
CA PRO A 65 34.46 -43.57 37.47
C PRO A 65 33.57 -42.40 37.04
N PRO A 66 33.99 -41.55 36.08
CA PRO A 66 33.17 -40.45 35.61
C PRO A 66 31.79 -41.02 35.28
N ASP A 67 30.74 -40.42 35.86
CA ASP A 67 29.34 -40.68 35.53
C ASP A 67 29.20 -40.56 34.00
N ALA A 68 29.41 -41.67 33.31
CA ALA A 68 29.16 -41.78 31.90
C ALA A 68 27.64 -41.67 31.75
N ASP A 69 27.24 -40.69 30.95
CA ASP A 69 25.92 -40.56 30.39
C ASP A 69 24.82 -40.08 31.35
N LYS A 70 25.01 -38.93 32.01
CA LYS A 70 23.86 -38.02 32.20
C LYS A 70 23.66 -37.25 30.89
N PRO A 71 22.56 -37.47 30.14
CA PRO A 71 22.26 -36.72 28.94
C PRO A 71 22.31 -35.21 29.22
N ASP A 72 23.03 -34.45 28.40
CA ASP A 72 23.03 -32.99 28.48
C ASP A 72 21.66 -32.48 28.00
N PRO A 73 20.88 -31.74 28.84
CA PRO A 73 19.58 -31.21 28.43
C PRO A 73 19.67 -30.22 27.26
N GLN A 74 20.87 -29.73 26.92
CA GLN A 74 21.11 -28.92 25.73
C GLN A 74 21.34 -29.75 24.45
N GLN A 75 21.46 -31.06 24.55
CA GLN A 75 21.58 -31.97 23.42
C GLN A 75 20.23 -32.54 23.01
N GLN A 76 20.08 -32.78 21.70
CA GLN A 76 18.84 -33.28 21.15
C GLN A 76 18.67 -34.76 21.50
N CYS A 77 17.64 -35.06 22.30
CA CYS A 77 17.32 -36.40 22.79
C CYS A 77 16.51 -37.27 21.80
N VAL A 78 16.11 -36.73 20.64
CA VAL A 78 15.35 -37.47 19.62
C VAL A 78 16.19 -37.63 18.36
N LYS A 79 16.45 -38.88 17.97
CA LYS A 79 17.24 -39.19 16.77
C LYS A 79 16.38 -39.23 15.50
N PRO A 80 17.00 -39.04 14.31
CA PRO A 80 16.32 -39.29 13.04
C PRO A 80 15.77 -40.72 12.99
N GLY A 81 14.46 -40.88 12.79
CA GLY A 81 13.78 -42.19 12.76
C GLY A 81 12.97 -42.51 14.02
N GLU A 82 13.28 -41.89 15.16
CA GLU A 82 12.56 -42.10 16.42
C GLU A 82 11.31 -41.22 16.54
N PHE A 83 11.07 -40.32 15.58
CA PHE A 83 9.97 -39.34 15.60
C PHE A 83 8.61 -39.97 15.94
N ALA A 84 8.24 -41.08 15.27
CA ALA A 84 6.94 -41.69 15.46
C ALA A 84 6.75 -42.23 16.90
N VAL A 85 7.84 -42.72 17.49
CA VAL A 85 7.85 -43.32 18.83
C VAL A 85 7.97 -42.25 19.90
N GLU A 86 8.82 -41.24 19.70
CA GLU A 86 9.12 -40.21 20.71
C GLU A 86 8.20 -39.00 20.66
N LEU A 87 7.69 -38.60 19.50
CA LEU A 87 6.89 -37.37 19.37
C LEU A 87 5.45 -37.67 18.95
N GLY A 88 5.28 -38.63 18.04
CA GLY A 88 3.97 -38.99 17.49
C GLY A 88 3.11 -39.90 18.36
N SER A 89 3.70 -40.65 19.28
CA SER A 89 3.01 -41.71 20.03
C SER A 89 2.12 -41.22 21.17
N GLY A 90 2.33 -39.99 21.65
CA GLY A 90 1.65 -39.46 22.84
C GLY A 90 2.08 -40.12 24.16
N ARG A 91 3.18 -40.89 24.17
CA ARG A 91 3.66 -41.57 25.38
C ARG A 91 4.27 -40.65 26.44
N HIS A 92 4.70 -39.46 26.03
CA HIS A 92 5.33 -38.48 26.90
C HIS A 92 4.32 -37.47 27.44
N PRO A 93 4.57 -36.88 28.62
CA PRO A 93 3.71 -35.84 29.18
C PRO A 93 3.47 -34.69 28.19
N VAL A 94 2.22 -34.24 28.12
CA VAL A 94 1.84 -33.06 27.34
C VAL A 94 2.54 -31.83 27.92
N GLY A 95 3.27 -31.11 27.07
CA GLY A 95 3.92 -29.87 27.45
C GLY A 95 2.97 -28.68 27.52
N ASP A 96 3.54 -27.49 27.75
CA ASP A 96 2.79 -26.26 27.87
C ASP A 96 2.22 -25.77 26.51
N THR A 97 1.20 -24.92 26.56
CA THR A 97 0.47 -24.46 25.37
C THR A 97 1.34 -23.61 24.45
N ILE A 98 1.35 -23.96 23.17
CA ILE A 98 2.01 -23.21 22.10
C ILE A 98 1.08 -22.07 21.64
N VAL A 99 1.62 -20.87 21.57
CA VAL A 99 0.93 -19.65 21.13
C VAL A 99 1.55 -19.19 19.82
N LEU A 100 0.72 -19.04 18.79
CA LEU A 100 1.16 -18.70 17.44
C LEU A 100 0.77 -17.24 17.14
N PRO A 101 1.65 -16.45 16.50
CA PRO A 101 1.31 -15.09 16.10
C PRO A 101 0.33 -15.05 14.93
N SER A 102 0.21 -16.14 14.17
CA SER A 102 -0.57 -16.16 12.92
C SER A 102 -1.04 -17.57 12.56
N THR A 103 -2.01 -17.65 11.65
CA THR A 103 -2.57 -18.93 11.18
C THR A 103 -1.59 -19.69 10.27
N PHE A 104 -0.83 -18.96 9.45
CA PHE A 104 0.27 -19.50 8.65
C PHE A 104 1.62 -19.13 9.26
N LEU A 105 2.56 -20.08 9.29
CA LEU A 105 3.96 -19.81 9.61
C LEU A 105 4.76 -19.65 8.31
N PRO A 106 5.31 -18.45 8.03
CA PRO A 106 6.09 -18.22 6.83
C PRO A 106 7.43 -18.95 6.88
N THR A 107 7.87 -19.44 5.72
CA THR A 107 9.20 -20.06 5.53
C THR A 107 10.21 -19.06 4.97
N ALA A 108 11.48 -19.47 4.92
CA ALA A 108 12.64 -18.66 4.51
C ALA A 108 12.96 -17.46 5.43
N GLN A 109 12.31 -17.37 6.59
CA GLN A 109 12.60 -16.41 7.65
C GLN A 109 12.49 -17.06 9.02
N ARG A 110 13.01 -16.40 10.06
CA ARG A 110 12.83 -16.81 11.45
C ARG A 110 11.44 -16.40 11.90
N VAL A 111 10.68 -17.35 12.43
CA VAL A 111 9.33 -17.11 12.96
C VAL A 111 9.35 -17.33 14.46
N GLU A 112 8.79 -16.41 15.21
CA GLU A 112 8.71 -16.49 16.66
C GLU A 112 7.40 -17.13 17.09
N VAL A 113 7.50 -18.14 17.95
CA VAL A 113 6.38 -18.87 18.52
C VAL A 113 6.48 -18.79 20.04
N GLY A 114 5.39 -18.47 20.71
CA GLY A 114 5.34 -18.39 22.17
C GLY A 114 5.04 -19.75 22.81
N ILE A 115 5.53 -19.96 24.03
CA ILE A 115 5.13 -21.06 24.90
C ILE A 115 4.81 -20.47 26.27
N ARG A 116 3.64 -20.83 26.82
CA ARG A 116 3.16 -20.37 28.15
C ARG A 116 3.90 -21.05 29.32
N THR A 117 5.24 -21.00 29.28
CA THR A 117 6.16 -21.50 30.30
C THR A 117 7.14 -20.40 30.66
N ALA A 118 7.41 -20.22 31.95
CA ALA A 118 8.46 -19.33 32.41
C ALA A 118 9.81 -19.70 31.77
N TYR A 119 10.54 -18.69 31.32
CA TYR A 119 11.86 -18.88 30.73
C TYR A 119 12.88 -19.33 31.79
N VAL A 120 13.71 -20.32 31.43
CA VAL A 120 14.78 -20.86 32.27
C VAL A 120 16.06 -20.90 31.42
N ASP A 121 17.14 -20.25 31.88
CA ASP A 121 18.37 -20.04 31.10
C ASP A 121 19.01 -21.33 30.55
N ASN A 122 18.86 -22.44 31.28
CA ASN A 122 19.44 -23.75 30.92
C ASN A 122 18.46 -24.70 30.23
N LEU A 123 17.20 -24.29 30.04
CA LEU A 123 16.19 -25.09 29.36
C LEU A 123 16.16 -24.74 27.88
N ARG A 124 16.50 -25.72 27.03
CA ARG A 124 16.42 -25.58 25.58
C ARG A 124 15.21 -26.30 25.03
N PHE A 125 14.49 -25.63 24.14
CA PHE A 125 13.44 -26.22 23.35
C PHE A 125 14.02 -26.71 22.02
N PHE A 126 13.50 -27.85 21.58
CA PHE A 126 13.71 -28.41 20.27
C PHE A 126 12.37 -28.42 19.54
N ALA A 127 12.44 -28.49 18.21
CA ALA A 127 11.25 -28.46 17.38
C ALA A 127 11.29 -29.55 16.32
N ALA A 128 10.13 -30.04 15.94
CA ALA A 128 9.99 -30.96 14.82
C ALA A 128 8.66 -30.71 14.10
N LEU A 129 8.63 -31.04 12.82
CA LEU A 129 7.47 -30.90 11.94
C LEU A 129 7.05 -32.27 11.43
N ASP A 130 5.75 -32.59 11.54
CA ASP A 130 5.12 -33.72 10.86
C ASP A 130 4.09 -33.19 9.86
N ARG A 131 4.40 -33.29 8.56
CA ARG A 131 3.42 -32.96 7.52
C ARG A 131 2.59 -34.19 7.15
N ASN A 132 3.26 -35.33 7.05
CA ASN A 132 2.68 -36.63 6.80
C ASN A 132 3.70 -37.71 7.17
N ALA A 133 3.26 -38.97 7.20
CA ALA A 133 4.09 -40.10 7.62
C ALA A 133 5.46 -40.20 6.90
N THR A 134 5.58 -39.66 5.69
CA THR A 134 6.80 -39.68 4.87
C THR A 134 7.63 -38.38 4.95
N HIS A 135 7.09 -37.29 5.49
CA HIS A 135 7.75 -35.99 5.59
C HIS A 135 7.73 -35.50 7.03
N ARG A 136 8.56 -36.15 7.83
CA ARG A 136 8.88 -35.76 9.21
C ARG A 136 10.27 -35.17 9.24
N ARG A 137 10.42 -34.00 9.85
CA ARG A 137 11.70 -33.34 9.96
C ARG A 137 11.90 -32.84 11.38
N ILE A 138 13.02 -33.25 11.98
CA ILE A 138 13.48 -32.67 13.23
C ILE A 138 14.35 -31.46 12.88
N LEU A 139 14.03 -30.31 13.48
CA LEU A 139 14.77 -29.07 13.27
C LEU A 139 16.09 -29.14 14.02
N THR A 140 17.17 -28.67 13.39
CA THR A 140 18.49 -28.75 14.00
C THR A 140 18.66 -27.68 15.09
N ARG A 141 19.71 -27.83 15.91
CA ARG A 141 20.05 -26.88 16.98
C ARG A 141 20.16 -25.42 16.50
N GLN A 142 20.53 -25.19 15.24
CA GLN A 142 20.69 -23.85 14.66
C GLN A 142 19.35 -23.28 14.16
N ASP A 143 18.41 -24.16 13.85
CA ASP A 143 17.08 -23.80 13.36
C ASP A 143 16.12 -23.43 14.50
N VAL A 144 16.50 -23.69 15.77
CA VAL A 144 15.67 -23.41 16.95
C VAL A 144 16.47 -22.61 17.97
N VAL A 145 16.00 -21.41 18.28
CA VAL A 145 16.61 -20.53 19.30
C VAL A 145 15.56 -20.15 20.32
N THR A 146 15.88 -20.27 21.60
CA THR A 146 14.99 -19.90 22.70
C THR A 146 15.46 -18.61 23.35
N ARG A 147 14.51 -17.76 23.71
CA ARG A 147 14.78 -16.52 24.44
C ARG A 147 13.63 -16.19 25.39
N ARG A 148 13.91 -15.33 26.36
CA ARG A 148 12.89 -14.73 27.21
C ARG A 148 12.04 -13.75 26.40
N ALA A 149 10.74 -13.79 26.63
CA ALA A 149 9.80 -12.78 26.12
C ALA A 149 10.00 -11.44 26.83
N VAL A 150 9.97 -10.36 26.07
CA VAL A 150 10.07 -8.97 26.53
C VAL A 150 8.81 -8.20 26.15
N ALA A 151 8.51 -7.11 26.86
CA ALA A 151 7.31 -6.30 26.59
C ALA A 151 7.24 -5.70 25.17
N ALA A 152 8.36 -5.66 24.45
CA ALA A 152 8.40 -5.18 23.07
C ALA A 152 7.92 -6.22 22.03
N ASP A 153 7.85 -7.50 22.40
CA ASP A 153 7.46 -8.59 21.51
C ASP A 153 5.98 -8.52 21.15
N GLU A 154 5.63 -8.84 19.89
CA GLU A 154 4.25 -8.76 19.37
C GLU A 154 3.29 -9.63 20.21
N LEU A 155 3.66 -10.89 20.47
CA LEU A 155 2.88 -11.80 21.31
C LEU A 155 2.60 -11.28 22.73
N VAL A 156 3.49 -10.44 23.27
CA VAL A 156 3.30 -9.85 24.60
C VAL A 156 2.42 -8.60 24.53
N LYS A 157 2.58 -7.79 23.48
CA LYS A 157 1.72 -6.62 23.22
C LYS A 157 0.27 -7.02 23.00
N ASP A 158 0.05 -8.15 22.35
CA ASP A 158 -1.29 -8.67 22.06
C ASP A 158 -1.92 -9.37 23.28
N GLY A 159 -1.20 -9.47 24.40
CA GLY A 159 -1.66 -10.13 25.63
C GLY A 159 -1.71 -11.66 25.52
N GLU A 160 -1.16 -12.23 24.45
CA GLU A 160 -1.13 -13.66 24.20
C GLU A 160 -0.01 -14.38 24.96
N LEU A 161 1.01 -13.63 25.41
CA LEU A 161 2.18 -14.12 26.14
C LEU A 161 2.57 -13.14 27.26
N GLU A 162 3.03 -13.65 28.41
CA GLU A 162 3.49 -12.78 29.52
C GLU A 162 4.99 -12.43 29.41
N ALA A 163 5.38 -11.28 29.97
CA ALA A 163 6.74 -10.75 29.97
C ALA A 163 7.69 -11.52 30.93
N ASN A 164 8.03 -12.76 30.57
CA ASN A 164 8.96 -13.68 31.24
C ASN A 164 8.82 -15.11 30.69
N GLN A 165 7.79 -15.34 29.87
CA GLN A 165 7.56 -16.61 29.21
C GLN A 165 8.57 -16.84 28.07
N THR A 166 8.51 -18.01 27.46
CA THR A 166 9.51 -18.43 26.48
C THR A 166 9.06 -18.14 25.05
N ILE A 167 9.94 -17.52 24.27
CA ILE A 167 9.81 -17.43 22.81
C ILE A 167 10.79 -18.39 22.16
N VAL A 168 10.29 -19.14 21.19
CA VAL A 168 11.04 -20.06 20.35
C VAL A 168 11.06 -19.53 18.93
N SER A 169 12.22 -19.06 18.48
CA SER A 169 12.46 -18.65 17.09
C SER A 169 12.80 -19.87 16.24
N LEU A 170 11.99 -20.13 15.21
CA LEU A 170 12.09 -21.26 14.30
C LEU A 170 12.57 -20.79 12.92
N ALA A 171 13.62 -21.40 12.38
CA ALA A 171 14.08 -21.20 11.01
C ALA A 171 13.52 -22.31 10.10
N LEU A 172 12.42 -22.02 9.42
CA LEU A 172 11.71 -22.99 8.58
C LEU A 172 12.16 -22.86 7.12
N ARG A 173 12.39 -23.98 6.43
CA ARG A 173 12.82 -23.98 5.02
C ARG A 173 11.62 -24.14 4.10
N ASP A 174 11.67 -23.56 2.89
CA ASP A 174 10.61 -23.68 1.88
C ASP A 174 10.27 -25.14 1.52
N SER A 175 11.26 -26.04 1.59
CA SER A 175 11.06 -27.48 1.35
C SER A 175 10.07 -28.12 2.33
N ASP A 176 9.95 -27.58 3.53
CA ASP A 176 9.10 -28.14 4.59
C ASP A 176 7.63 -27.85 4.32
N ALA A 177 7.32 -26.69 3.73
CA ALA A 177 5.96 -26.14 3.68
C ALA A 177 5.01 -26.79 2.67
N GLY A 178 5.51 -27.47 1.65
CA GLY A 178 4.65 -28.03 0.60
C GLY A 178 3.83 -26.94 -0.12
N TRP A 179 2.51 -27.12 -0.26
CA TRP A 179 1.58 -26.14 -0.87
C TRP A 179 0.56 -25.66 0.19
N TRP A 180 1.01 -24.88 1.18
CA TRP A 180 0.15 -24.42 2.30
C TRP A 180 -0.54 -25.56 3.06
N GLN A 181 0.13 -26.71 3.13
CA GLN A 181 -0.42 -27.90 3.77
C GLN A 181 -0.38 -27.74 5.29
N LYS A 182 -1.34 -28.37 5.96
CA LYS A 182 -1.31 -28.53 7.41
C LYS A 182 -0.10 -29.37 7.80
N SER A 183 0.58 -28.97 8.86
CA SER A 183 1.69 -29.68 9.49
C SER A 183 1.53 -29.58 10.99
N ASP A 184 1.87 -30.63 11.71
CA ASP A 184 1.90 -30.60 13.15
C ASP A 184 3.29 -30.14 13.61
N LEU A 185 3.31 -29.03 14.35
CA LEU A 185 4.50 -28.52 15.01
C LEU A 185 4.59 -29.12 16.40
N TYR A 186 5.71 -29.77 16.66
CA TYR A 186 6.06 -30.33 17.95
C TYR A 186 7.15 -29.46 18.58
N LEU A 187 6.92 -28.98 19.80
CA LEU A 187 7.94 -28.35 20.63
C LEU A 187 8.18 -29.24 21.84
N TYR A 188 9.44 -29.56 22.12
CA TYR A 188 9.78 -30.48 23.19
C TYR A 188 11.07 -30.08 23.89
N THR A 189 11.21 -30.51 25.14
CA THR A 189 12.42 -30.35 25.94
C THR A 189 13.01 -31.71 26.26
N CYS A 190 14.32 -31.76 26.46
CA CYS A 190 15.03 -32.99 26.83
C CYS A 190 15.38 -32.94 28.32
N SER A 191 15.15 -34.04 29.02
CA SER A 191 15.60 -34.19 30.41
C SER A 191 16.99 -34.83 30.44
N GLY A 192 17.82 -34.44 31.39
CA GLY A 192 19.07 -35.13 31.68
C GLY A 192 18.90 -36.39 32.53
N GLU A 193 17.67 -36.76 32.88
CA GLU A 193 17.36 -37.93 33.72
C GLU A 193 16.90 -39.16 32.91
N TYR A 194 16.36 -38.94 31.70
CA TYR A 194 15.82 -40.00 30.84
C TYR A 194 16.32 -39.82 29.40
N SER A 195 16.44 -40.93 28.65
CA SER A 195 16.92 -40.93 27.27
C SER A 195 15.92 -40.41 26.23
N GLY A 196 14.97 -39.53 26.62
CA GLY A 196 13.90 -39.07 25.75
C GLY A 196 13.30 -37.71 26.15
N PRO A 197 12.32 -37.23 25.38
CA PRO A 197 11.62 -35.98 25.66
C PRO A 197 11.01 -35.94 27.06
N ALA A 198 11.21 -34.84 27.79
CA ALA A 198 10.59 -34.64 29.10
C ALA A 198 9.12 -34.22 28.97
N ARG A 199 8.85 -33.35 28.00
CA ARG A 199 7.53 -32.79 27.69
C ARG A 199 7.43 -32.57 26.19
N VAL A 200 6.27 -32.86 25.61
CA VAL A 200 6.00 -32.65 24.19
C VAL A 200 4.71 -31.86 24.03
N SER A 201 4.82 -30.67 23.45
CA SER A 201 3.69 -29.83 23.06
C SER A 201 3.45 -29.99 21.55
N ARG A 202 2.19 -30.05 21.14
CA ARG A 202 1.79 -30.19 19.73
C ARG A 202 0.77 -29.12 19.36
N VAL A 203 0.94 -28.51 18.19
CA VAL A 203 -0.06 -27.61 17.60
C VAL A 203 -0.15 -27.81 16.09
N ASN A 204 -1.35 -27.71 15.52
CA ASN A 204 -1.54 -27.76 14.08
C ASN A 204 -1.26 -26.39 13.47
N VAL A 205 -0.32 -26.34 12.53
CA VAL A 205 0.05 -25.11 11.82
C VAL A 205 -0.08 -25.33 10.33
N ARG A 206 -0.22 -24.24 9.57
CA ARG A 206 -0.05 -24.31 8.12
C ARG A 206 1.23 -23.57 7.76
N LEU A 207 2.08 -24.19 6.97
CA LEU A 207 3.35 -23.58 6.58
C LEU A 207 3.17 -22.83 5.26
N SER A 208 3.61 -21.58 5.19
CA SER A 208 3.53 -20.77 3.98
C SER A 208 4.87 -20.77 3.23
N PRO A 209 4.96 -21.43 2.06
CA PRO A 209 6.15 -21.41 1.20
C PRO A 209 6.41 -20.00 0.65
N TYR A 210 7.60 -19.42 0.86
CA TYR A 210 7.91 -18.07 0.40
C TYR A 210 7.75 -17.92 -1.12
N TRP A 211 8.45 -18.76 -1.89
CA TRP A 211 8.45 -18.65 -3.35
C TRP A 211 7.10 -18.93 -3.98
N LYS A 212 6.37 -19.93 -3.48
CA LYS A 212 5.04 -20.25 -4.03
C LYS A 212 4.03 -19.16 -3.69
N SER A 213 4.13 -18.53 -2.51
CA SER A 213 3.33 -17.35 -2.17
C SER A 213 3.59 -16.18 -3.08
N LEU A 214 4.85 -15.93 -3.45
CA LEU A 214 5.19 -14.88 -4.40
C LEU A 214 4.61 -15.16 -5.80
N VAL A 215 4.73 -16.40 -6.29
CA VAL A 215 4.18 -16.82 -7.59
C VAL A 215 2.65 -16.74 -7.58
N ALA A 216 1.99 -17.25 -6.54
CA ALA A 216 0.53 -17.21 -6.41
C ALA A 216 0.02 -15.76 -6.33
N CYS A 217 0.67 -14.91 -5.54
CA CYS A 217 0.38 -13.47 -5.49
C CYS A 217 0.49 -12.84 -6.87
N THR A 218 1.61 -13.05 -7.57
CA THR A 218 1.84 -12.50 -8.91
C THR A 218 0.76 -12.97 -9.89
N GLY A 219 0.39 -14.25 -9.84
CA GLY A 219 -0.68 -14.81 -10.67
C GLY A 219 -2.03 -14.17 -10.42
N VAL A 220 -2.43 -14.03 -9.14
CA VAL A 220 -3.70 -13.40 -8.76
C VAL A 220 -3.74 -11.92 -9.16
N THR A 221 -2.66 -11.16 -8.91
CA THR A 221 -2.55 -9.76 -9.33
C THR A 221 -2.62 -9.61 -10.85
N LEU A 222 -1.95 -10.50 -11.60
CA LEU A 222 -1.99 -10.50 -13.06
C LEU A 222 -3.41 -10.81 -13.56
N ILE A 223 -4.10 -11.78 -12.98
CA ILE A 223 -5.50 -12.09 -13.32
C ILE A 223 -6.41 -10.89 -13.05
N ALA A 224 -6.28 -10.24 -11.89
CA ALA A 224 -7.06 -9.05 -11.56
C ALA A 224 -6.83 -7.91 -12.56
N TYR A 225 -5.57 -7.69 -12.97
CA TYR A 225 -5.23 -6.72 -14.01
C TYR A 225 -5.81 -7.07 -15.38
N LEU A 226 -5.76 -8.35 -15.77
CA LEU A 226 -6.37 -8.83 -17.00
C LEU A 226 -7.91 -8.67 -16.98
N MET A 227 -8.56 -8.94 -15.84
CA MET A 227 -9.98 -8.73 -15.67
C MET A 227 -10.38 -7.26 -15.83
N LEU A 228 -9.55 -6.33 -15.33
CA LEU A 228 -9.75 -4.90 -15.54
C LEU A 228 -9.69 -4.53 -17.02
N GLY A 229 -8.67 -5.03 -17.74
CA GLY A 229 -8.57 -4.83 -19.19
C GLY A 229 -9.74 -5.46 -19.97
N PHE A 230 -10.22 -6.63 -19.54
CA PHE A 230 -11.38 -7.29 -20.11
C PHE A 230 -12.69 -6.51 -19.88
N ALA A 231 -12.90 -6.01 -18.66
CA ALA A 231 -14.07 -5.20 -18.30
C ALA A 231 -14.14 -3.89 -19.09
N LEU A 232 -12.99 -3.32 -19.45
CA LEU A 232 -12.89 -2.09 -20.24
C LEU A 232 -12.92 -2.32 -21.76
N ARG A 233 -13.03 -3.58 -22.22
CA ARG A 233 -13.08 -3.91 -23.64
C ARG A 233 -14.43 -3.51 -24.24
N ARG A 234 -14.41 -2.65 -25.27
CA ARG A 234 -15.61 -2.37 -26.09
C ARG A 234 -16.00 -3.63 -26.89
N ARG A 235 -17.31 -3.90 -27.00
CA ARG A 235 -17.89 -5.17 -27.51
C ARG A 235 -17.44 -5.55 -28.93
N ASP A 236 -17.00 -4.60 -29.76
CA ASP A 236 -16.77 -4.83 -31.20
C ASP A 236 -15.32 -5.11 -31.61
N GLU A 237 -14.39 -5.32 -30.67
CA GLU A 237 -12.96 -5.29 -31.00
C GLU A 237 -12.25 -6.66 -31.08
N ARG A 238 -11.55 -6.85 -32.22
CA ARG A 238 -10.70 -7.99 -32.62
C ARG A 238 -9.57 -8.26 -31.60
N TYR A 239 -9.13 -9.51 -31.43
CA TYR A 239 -8.16 -9.99 -30.42
C TYR A 239 -6.85 -9.15 -30.33
N SER A 240 -6.37 -8.55 -31.42
CA SER A 240 -5.15 -7.71 -31.39
C SER A 240 -5.32 -6.39 -30.64
N ARG A 241 -6.56 -5.89 -30.47
CA ARG A 241 -6.83 -4.68 -29.68
C ARG A 241 -6.97 -4.98 -28.18
N PHE A 242 -7.19 -6.24 -27.77
CA PHE A 242 -7.19 -6.62 -26.35
C PHE A 242 -5.83 -6.37 -25.68
N TRP A 243 -4.72 -6.74 -26.33
CA TRP A 243 -3.38 -6.42 -25.84
C TRP A 243 -3.11 -4.92 -25.80
N SER A 244 -3.72 -4.15 -26.70
CA SER A 244 -3.70 -2.69 -26.60
C SER A 244 -4.52 -2.18 -25.43
N ALA A 245 -5.62 -2.84 -25.06
CA ALA A 245 -6.43 -2.48 -23.90
C ALA A 245 -5.71 -2.74 -22.58
N LEU A 246 -4.74 -3.66 -22.53
CA LEU A 246 -3.87 -3.90 -21.38
C LEU A 246 -2.73 -2.87 -21.23
N ASN A 247 -2.63 -1.88 -22.12
CA ASN A 247 -1.62 -0.84 -21.97
C ASN A 247 -2.02 0.07 -20.78
N PRO A 248 -1.20 0.17 -19.72
CA PRO A 248 -1.54 0.95 -18.53
C PRO A 248 -1.80 2.42 -18.86
N VAL A 249 -1.15 2.96 -19.90
CA VAL A 249 -1.38 4.33 -20.37
C VAL A 249 -2.82 4.53 -20.83
N LYS A 250 -3.35 3.57 -21.60
CA LYS A 250 -4.73 3.62 -22.11
C LYS A 250 -5.74 3.38 -21.00
N LEU A 251 -5.44 2.49 -20.06
CA LEU A 251 -6.26 2.27 -18.87
C LEU A 251 -6.38 3.52 -18.01
N SER A 252 -5.30 4.31 -17.95
CA SER A 252 -5.22 5.56 -17.22
C SER A 252 -5.62 6.79 -18.03
N SER A 253 -6.26 6.65 -19.19
CA SER A 253 -6.56 7.83 -20.03
C SER A 253 -7.60 8.76 -19.37
N GLY A 254 -7.43 10.05 -19.59
CA GLY A 254 -8.39 11.08 -19.22
C GLY A 254 -9.61 11.09 -20.14
N PRO A 255 -10.66 11.86 -19.79
CA PRO A 255 -11.81 12.08 -20.67
C PRO A 255 -11.45 12.85 -21.95
N ASP A 256 -10.25 13.43 -22.01
CA ASP A 256 -9.61 14.06 -23.16
C ASP A 256 -8.92 13.06 -24.10
N GLY A 257 -8.93 11.77 -23.79
CA GLY A 257 -8.31 10.71 -24.60
C GLY A 257 -6.79 10.59 -24.44
N LYS A 258 -6.16 11.48 -23.65
CA LYS A 258 -4.71 11.48 -23.38
C LYS A 258 -4.37 10.68 -22.13
N GLY A 259 -3.12 10.23 -22.01
CA GLY A 259 -2.63 9.57 -20.80
C GLY A 259 -2.67 10.50 -19.58
N SER A 260 -3.31 10.10 -18.48
CA SER A 260 -3.32 10.86 -17.23
C SER A 260 -2.35 10.28 -16.22
N LEU A 261 -1.30 11.04 -15.88
CA LEU A 261 -0.30 10.64 -14.90
C LEU A 261 -0.92 10.31 -13.52
N SER A 262 -1.87 11.13 -13.05
CA SER A 262 -2.52 10.91 -11.75
C SER A 262 -3.33 9.63 -11.73
N LYS A 263 -4.09 9.33 -12.79
CA LYS A 263 -4.81 8.05 -12.90
C LYS A 263 -3.85 6.86 -12.99
N PHE A 264 -2.72 7.02 -13.68
CA PHE A 264 -1.69 6.00 -13.76
C PHE A 264 -1.08 5.70 -12.38
N GLN A 265 -0.74 6.74 -11.61
CA GLN A 265 -0.24 6.62 -10.24
C GLN A 265 -1.24 5.88 -9.35
N VAL A 266 -2.52 6.27 -9.40
CA VAL A 266 -3.58 5.58 -8.65
C VAL A 266 -3.66 4.11 -9.04
N LEU A 267 -3.69 3.81 -10.35
CA LEU A 267 -3.72 2.42 -10.84
C LEU A 267 -2.49 1.62 -10.36
N LEU A 268 -1.29 2.19 -10.48
CA LEU A 268 -0.04 1.57 -10.03
C LEU A 268 -0.09 1.23 -8.54
N PHE A 269 -0.43 2.20 -7.69
CA PHE A 269 -0.50 2.00 -6.25
C PHE A 269 -1.63 1.06 -5.85
N SER A 270 -2.80 1.11 -6.52
CA SER A 270 -3.88 0.15 -6.26
C SER A 270 -3.46 -1.28 -6.57
N VAL A 271 -2.77 -1.53 -7.69
CA VAL A 271 -2.27 -2.86 -8.05
C VAL A 271 -1.21 -3.33 -7.05
N LEU A 272 -0.29 -2.45 -6.64
CA LEU A 272 0.75 -2.78 -5.65
C LEU A 272 0.18 -3.08 -4.28
N VAL A 273 -0.72 -2.24 -3.76
CA VAL A 273 -1.38 -2.47 -2.47
C VAL A 273 -2.17 -3.78 -2.51
N PHE A 274 -2.92 -4.04 -3.58
CA PHE A 274 -3.62 -5.31 -3.75
C PHE A 274 -2.65 -6.50 -3.73
N ALA A 275 -1.53 -6.44 -4.45
CA ALA A 275 -0.52 -7.48 -4.44
C ALA A 275 0.06 -7.71 -3.04
N LEU A 276 0.42 -6.65 -2.31
CA LEU A 276 0.95 -6.78 -0.96
C LEU A 276 -0.06 -7.39 0.02
N ILE A 277 -1.34 -7.00 -0.07
CA ILE A 277 -2.42 -7.59 0.73
C ILE A 277 -2.55 -9.09 0.45
N VAL A 278 -2.57 -9.48 -0.82
CA VAL A 278 -2.63 -10.89 -1.22
C VAL A 278 -1.41 -11.66 -0.72
N LEU A 279 -0.21 -11.09 -0.85
CA LEU A 279 1.02 -11.71 -0.36
C LEU A 279 1.01 -11.88 1.15
N PHE A 280 0.57 -10.86 1.89
CA PHE A 280 0.42 -10.93 3.35
C PHE A 280 -0.57 -12.01 3.75
N MET A 281 -1.76 -12.03 3.15
CA MET A 281 -2.77 -13.07 3.37
C MET A 281 -2.22 -14.48 3.10
N LEU A 282 -1.43 -14.67 2.04
CA LEU A 282 -0.81 -15.96 1.72
C LEU A 282 0.30 -16.35 2.70
N LYS A 283 0.92 -15.38 3.39
CA LYS A 283 2.01 -15.61 4.35
C LYS A 283 1.56 -15.80 5.79
N THR A 284 0.56 -15.05 6.24
CA THR A 284 0.09 -15.03 7.65
C THR A 284 -1.28 -15.65 7.83
N GLY A 285 -2.14 -15.58 6.81
CA GLY A 285 -3.48 -16.18 6.81
C GLY A 285 -4.51 -15.30 7.46
N MET A 286 -4.12 -14.06 7.78
CA MET A 286 -4.94 -13.08 8.45
C MET A 286 -5.12 -11.89 7.53
N LEU A 287 -6.38 -11.43 7.40
CA LEU A 287 -6.74 -10.21 6.65
C LEU A 287 -6.90 -9.00 7.58
N SER A 288 -7.15 -9.25 8.88
CA SER A 288 -7.59 -8.24 9.84
C SER A 288 -6.46 -7.38 10.41
N GLU A 289 -5.19 -7.77 10.24
CA GLU A 289 -4.02 -7.02 10.72
C GLU A 289 -3.34 -6.19 9.62
N LEU A 290 -4.08 -5.84 8.56
CA LEU A 290 -3.58 -4.84 7.64
C LEU A 290 -3.41 -3.52 8.41
N SER A 291 -2.15 -3.13 8.63
CA SER A 291 -1.82 -1.98 9.47
C SER A 291 -2.66 -0.77 9.06
N GLY A 292 -3.14 -0.01 10.05
CA GLY A 292 -3.89 1.23 9.81
C GLY A 292 -3.20 2.12 8.78
N THR A 293 -1.87 2.04 8.68
CA THR A 293 -0.99 2.67 7.70
C THR A 293 -1.28 2.30 6.24
N ILE A 294 -1.62 1.05 5.89
CA ILE A 294 -2.00 0.67 4.52
C ILE A 294 -3.36 1.29 4.16
N LEU A 295 -4.30 1.29 5.10
CA LEU A 295 -5.60 1.94 4.92
C LEU A 295 -5.44 3.47 4.82
N THR A 296 -4.54 4.06 5.60
CA THR A 296 -4.15 5.47 5.51
C THR A 296 -3.48 5.79 4.17
N LEU A 297 -2.59 4.94 3.65
CA LEU A 297 -1.98 5.14 2.33
C LEU A 297 -3.01 5.06 1.19
N LEU A 298 -3.95 4.13 1.27
CA LEU A 298 -5.06 4.05 0.32
C LEU A 298 -5.96 5.29 0.45
N GLY A 299 -6.22 5.74 1.68
CA GLY A 299 -6.99 6.94 2.00
C GLY A 299 -6.34 8.23 1.50
N ILE A 300 -5.03 8.41 1.69
CA ILE A 300 -4.29 9.60 1.24
C ILE A 300 -4.27 9.66 -0.29
N ASN A 301 -3.96 8.54 -0.96
CA ASN A 301 -3.98 8.48 -2.42
C ASN A 301 -5.40 8.68 -2.98
N GLY A 302 -6.43 8.17 -2.31
CA GLY A 302 -7.84 8.36 -2.69
C GLY A 302 -8.32 9.80 -2.49
N LEU A 303 -7.98 10.43 -1.36
CA LEU A 303 -8.35 11.80 -1.05
C LEU A 303 -7.60 12.81 -1.94
N GLY A 304 -6.28 12.64 -2.12
CA GLY A 304 -5.49 13.52 -2.98
C GLY A 304 -5.92 13.45 -4.44
N ALA A 305 -6.23 12.26 -4.96
CA ALA A 305 -6.75 12.11 -6.32
C ALA A 305 -8.16 12.70 -6.48
N THR A 306 -9.03 12.60 -5.47
CA THR A 306 -10.39 13.15 -5.51
C THR A 306 -10.38 14.67 -5.40
N VAL A 307 -9.56 15.23 -4.51
CA VAL A 307 -9.38 16.68 -4.35
C VAL A 307 -8.70 17.28 -5.58
N ALA A 308 -7.64 16.65 -6.11
CA ALA A 308 -7.00 17.09 -7.35
C ALA A 308 -7.97 17.04 -8.53
N LYS A 309 -8.81 16.01 -8.63
CA LYS A 309 -9.83 15.91 -9.68
C LYS A 309 -10.98 16.90 -9.49
N GLY A 310 -11.38 17.21 -8.25
CA GLY A 310 -12.38 18.24 -7.96
C GLY A 310 -11.85 19.66 -8.24
N ALA A 311 -10.61 19.92 -7.86
CA ALA A 311 -9.92 21.19 -8.12
C ALA A 311 -9.63 21.37 -9.62
N ASP A 312 -9.16 20.33 -10.32
CA ASP A 312 -8.98 20.36 -11.78
C ASP A 312 -10.34 20.49 -12.50
N ALA A 313 -11.36 19.70 -12.15
CA ALA A 313 -12.67 19.77 -12.80
C ALA A 313 -13.33 21.15 -12.63
N SER A 314 -13.29 21.74 -11.43
CA SER A 314 -13.83 23.08 -11.21
C SER A 314 -13.05 24.20 -11.92
N ARG A 315 -11.80 23.95 -12.33
CA ARG A 315 -10.92 24.95 -12.96
C ARG A 315 -10.76 24.78 -14.46
N THR A 316 -10.85 23.57 -15.00
CA THR A 316 -10.64 23.28 -16.42
C THR A 316 -11.92 22.90 -17.15
N THR A 317 -13.07 22.89 -16.46
CA THR A 317 -14.36 22.57 -17.08
C THR A 317 -15.39 23.65 -16.78
N LEU A 318 -16.28 23.91 -17.74
CA LEU A 318 -17.42 24.79 -17.56
C LEU A 318 -18.35 24.23 -16.49
N SER A 319 -18.95 25.09 -15.66
CA SER A 319 -19.96 24.63 -14.70
C SER A 319 -21.11 23.94 -15.43
N GLY A 320 -21.74 22.94 -14.80
CA GLY A 320 -22.82 22.17 -15.43
C GLY A 320 -23.95 23.05 -15.95
N GLU A 321 -24.24 24.15 -15.26
CA GLU A 321 -25.28 25.09 -15.67
C GLU A 321 -24.87 25.97 -16.85
N ASN A 322 -23.61 26.43 -16.89
CA ASN A 322 -23.07 27.20 -18.03
C ASN A 322 -22.91 26.31 -19.26
N TYR A 323 -22.48 25.06 -19.07
CA TYR A 323 -22.42 24.06 -20.13
C TYR A 323 -23.82 23.79 -20.71
N ALA A 324 -24.83 23.55 -19.85
CA ALA A 324 -26.20 23.36 -20.31
C ALA A 324 -26.77 24.60 -21.02
N TRP A 325 -26.41 25.81 -20.57
CA TRP A 325 -26.79 27.06 -21.23
C TRP A 325 -26.13 27.19 -22.60
N LEU A 326 -24.81 27.01 -22.70
CA LEU A 326 -24.06 27.06 -23.97
C LEU A 326 -24.55 26.01 -24.98
N LEU A 327 -24.94 24.80 -24.52
CA LEU A 327 -25.56 23.77 -25.36
C LEU A 327 -26.89 24.25 -25.95
N ARG A 328 -27.76 24.82 -25.12
CA ARG A 328 -29.06 25.37 -25.58
C ARG A 328 -28.88 26.54 -26.56
N ARG A 329 -27.80 27.30 -26.41
CA ARG A 329 -27.44 28.43 -27.29
C ARG A 329 -26.76 27.99 -28.58
N GLY A 330 -26.39 26.72 -28.71
CA GLY A 330 -25.63 26.20 -29.86
C GLY A 330 -24.19 26.73 -29.93
N TRP A 331 -23.65 27.28 -28.84
CA TRP A 331 -22.25 27.73 -28.77
C TRP A 331 -21.28 26.54 -28.64
N ILE A 332 -21.76 25.47 -28.03
CA ILE A 332 -21.14 24.15 -28.06
C ILE A 332 -22.07 23.19 -28.78
N GLN A 333 -21.52 22.43 -29.73
CA GLN A 333 -22.22 21.27 -30.25
C GLN A 333 -22.18 20.17 -29.19
N ALA A 334 -23.26 19.41 -29.03
CA ALA A 334 -23.26 18.22 -28.20
C ALA A 334 -22.22 17.25 -28.74
N ARG A 335 -21.00 17.32 -28.20
CA ARG A 335 -19.86 16.50 -28.62
C ARG A 335 -20.26 15.03 -28.43
N ARG A 336 -20.60 14.35 -29.53
CA ARG A 336 -20.93 12.91 -29.58
C ARG A 336 -19.68 12.05 -29.65
N ASP A 337 -18.55 12.69 -29.84
CA ASP A 337 -17.22 12.16 -29.93
C ASP A 337 -16.67 12.02 -28.51
N LEU A 338 -17.06 10.91 -27.85
CA LEU A 338 -16.28 10.37 -26.74
C LEU A 338 -14.83 10.32 -27.22
N ALA A 339 -13.95 11.10 -26.60
CA ALA A 339 -12.54 11.16 -26.96
C ALA A 339 -12.01 9.73 -27.18
N ASP A 340 -11.37 9.52 -28.33
CA ASP A 340 -10.84 8.21 -28.66
C ASP A 340 -9.62 7.92 -27.79
N ASN A 341 -9.86 7.26 -26.65
CA ASN A 341 -8.84 6.79 -25.72
C ASN A 341 -7.76 5.91 -26.38
N SER A 342 -7.95 5.50 -27.63
CA SER A 342 -6.95 4.76 -28.40
C SER A 342 -5.66 5.56 -28.66
N GLN A 343 -5.71 6.90 -28.57
CA GLN A 343 -4.60 7.81 -28.86
C GLN A 343 -3.66 8.07 -27.68
N ALA A 344 -3.97 7.62 -26.47
CA ALA A 344 -3.11 7.85 -25.31
C ALA A 344 -1.71 7.22 -25.48
N VAL A 345 -0.67 8.02 -25.28
CA VAL A 345 0.74 7.64 -25.45
C VAL A 345 1.56 7.96 -24.20
N TRP A 346 2.67 7.24 -23.99
CA TRP A 346 3.54 7.43 -22.82
C TRP A 346 4.09 8.85 -22.69
N SER A 347 4.28 9.56 -23.81
CA SER A 347 4.72 10.97 -23.80
C SER A 347 3.72 11.90 -23.12
N ASP A 348 2.42 11.56 -23.08
CA ASP A 348 1.40 12.37 -22.42
C ASP A 348 1.63 12.48 -20.91
N PHE A 349 2.31 11.50 -20.31
CA PHE A 349 2.69 11.55 -18.90
C PHE A 349 3.74 12.61 -18.61
N PHE A 350 4.55 12.98 -19.59
CA PHE A 350 5.68 13.89 -19.43
C PHE A 350 5.45 15.23 -20.12
N THR A 351 4.29 15.42 -20.75
CA THR A 351 4.00 16.63 -21.51
C THR A 351 2.68 17.28 -21.11
N THR A 352 2.66 18.61 -21.19
CA THR A 352 1.46 19.43 -21.08
C THR A 352 1.36 20.24 -22.36
N ASN A 353 0.25 20.09 -23.10
CA ASN A 353 0.04 20.74 -24.41
C ASN A 353 1.14 20.49 -25.46
N GLY A 354 1.85 19.36 -25.37
CA GLY A 354 2.93 18.99 -26.29
C GLY A 354 4.32 19.47 -25.84
N GLU A 355 4.41 20.26 -24.78
CA GLU A 355 5.68 20.68 -24.19
C GLU A 355 6.07 19.80 -23.00
N PHE A 356 7.37 19.60 -22.81
CA PHE A 356 7.88 18.80 -21.69
C PHE A 356 7.58 19.49 -20.34
N ASP A 357 6.98 18.74 -19.44
CA ASP A 357 6.56 19.20 -18.13
C ASP A 357 7.45 18.55 -17.05
N VAL A 358 8.38 19.34 -16.53
CA VAL A 358 9.35 18.92 -15.50
C VAL A 358 8.64 18.43 -14.23
N TYR A 359 7.52 19.07 -13.85
CA TYR A 359 6.79 18.70 -12.64
C TYR A 359 6.12 17.33 -12.78
N ARG A 360 5.57 17.03 -13.96
CA ARG A 360 5.04 15.69 -14.24
C ARG A 360 6.13 14.62 -14.23
N TYR A 361 7.28 14.91 -14.83
CA TYR A 361 8.43 14.00 -14.80
C TYR A 361 8.92 13.72 -13.36
N GLN A 362 9.06 14.76 -12.54
CA GLN A 362 9.41 14.64 -11.13
C GLN A 362 8.39 13.79 -10.36
N SER A 363 7.09 14.04 -10.56
CA SER A 363 6.01 13.30 -9.90
C SER A 363 6.00 11.82 -10.29
N PHE A 364 6.28 11.51 -11.56
CA PHE A 364 6.43 10.14 -12.03
C PHE A 364 7.61 9.43 -11.37
N LEU A 365 8.80 10.06 -11.34
CA LEU A 365 9.99 9.48 -10.70
C LEU A 365 9.77 9.23 -9.20
N PHE A 366 9.19 10.21 -8.50
CA PHE A 366 8.88 10.06 -7.08
C PHE A 366 7.95 8.88 -6.83
N SER A 367 6.92 8.72 -7.68
CA SER A 367 5.99 7.59 -7.58
C SER A 367 6.68 6.24 -7.78
N LEU A 368 7.66 6.16 -8.69
CA LEU A 368 8.44 4.92 -8.90
C LEU A 368 9.33 4.60 -7.69
N VAL A 369 9.98 5.60 -7.09
CA VAL A 369 10.80 5.40 -5.88
C VAL A 369 9.94 4.90 -4.72
N VAL A 370 8.77 5.52 -4.50
CA VAL A 370 7.83 5.10 -3.46
C VAL A 370 7.31 3.69 -3.73
N ALA A 371 6.92 3.39 -4.98
CA ALA A 371 6.50 2.05 -5.38
C ALA A 371 7.58 0.99 -5.10
N PHE A 372 8.84 1.27 -5.46
CA PHE A 372 9.96 0.37 -5.18
C PHE A 372 10.18 0.17 -3.68
N ALA A 373 10.18 1.25 -2.89
CA ALA A 373 10.31 1.17 -1.44
C ALA A 373 9.19 0.32 -0.81
N MET A 374 7.95 0.46 -1.29
CA MET A 374 6.81 -0.32 -0.82
C MET A 374 6.96 -1.81 -1.14
N VAL A 375 7.46 -2.15 -2.33
CA VAL A 375 7.75 -3.55 -2.71
C VAL A 375 8.90 -4.12 -1.89
N ALA A 376 10.02 -3.39 -1.77
CA ALA A 376 11.19 -3.83 -1.01
C ALA A 376 10.83 -4.09 0.46
N ALA A 377 10.11 -3.16 1.08
CA ALA A 377 9.67 -3.30 2.46
C ALA A 377 8.62 -4.42 2.63
N GLY A 378 7.65 -4.49 1.72
CA GLY A 378 6.61 -5.52 1.75
C GLY A 378 7.13 -6.95 1.50
N ILE A 379 8.29 -7.11 0.85
CA ILE A 379 8.93 -8.41 0.67
C ILE A 379 9.81 -8.79 1.87
N GLY A 380 10.53 -7.82 2.44
CA GLY A 380 11.59 -8.07 3.43
C GLY A 380 11.14 -8.13 4.89
N GLN A 381 10.05 -7.47 5.29
CA GLN A 381 9.64 -7.35 6.70
C GLN A 381 8.11 -7.41 6.85
N LEU A 382 7.52 -8.58 6.63
CA LEU A 382 6.05 -8.70 6.65
C LEU A 382 5.41 -8.65 8.05
N SER A 383 6.08 -9.07 9.13
CA SER A 383 5.45 -9.05 10.47
C SER A 383 5.57 -7.68 11.14
N SER A 384 6.66 -6.94 10.90
CA SER A 384 6.91 -5.65 11.56
C SER A 384 6.68 -4.44 10.64
N PHE A 385 5.81 -4.53 9.63
CA PHE A 385 5.59 -3.44 8.67
C PHE A 385 4.81 -2.28 9.30
N VAL A 386 5.51 -1.49 10.11
CA VAL A 386 5.14 -0.12 10.47
C VAL A 386 5.92 0.78 9.53
N ILE A 387 5.25 1.33 8.51
CA ILE A 387 5.87 2.37 7.67
C ILE A 387 6.17 3.54 8.62
N PRO A 388 7.43 3.99 8.75
CA PRO A 388 7.74 5.13 9.58
C PRO A 388 6.87 6.32 9.19
N ASP A 389 6.30 7.02 10.18
CA ASP A 389 5.42 8.18 9.97
C ASP A 389 6.05 9.25 9.07
N THR A 390 7.38 9.29 9.02
CA THR A 390 8.17 10.13 8.11
C THR A 390 7.97 9.80 6.64
N VAL A 391 7.83 8.54 6.24
CA VAL A 391 7.57 8.16 4.83
C VAL A 391 6.11 8.46 4.46
N LEU A 392 5.17 8.24 5.38
CA LEU A 392 3.77 8.68 5.24
C LEU A 392 3.67 10.20 5.08
N GLY A 393 4.44 10.92 5.90
CA GLY A 393 4.58 12.37 5.86
C GLY A 393 5.14 12.86 4.54
N ILE A 394 6.18 12.22 4.00
CA ILE A 394 6.79 12.59 2.72
C ILE A 394 5.86 12.29 1.53
N VAL A 395 5.13 11.17 1.54
CA VAL A 395 4.14 10.85 0.49
C VAL A 395 2.94 11.81 0.58
N GLY A 396 2.43 12.11 1.77
CA GLY A 396 1.38 13.12 1.99
C GLY A 396 1.80 14.54 1.59
N LEU A 397 3.05 14.94 1.89
CA LEU A 397 3.61 16.24 1.48
C LEU A 397 3.79 16.35 -0.03
N SER A 398 4.17 15.27 -0.71
CA SER A 398 4.35 15.29 -2.17
C SER A 398 3.04 15.57 -2.92
N GLN A 399 1.89 15.10 -2.39
CA GLN A 399 0.58 15.44 -2.91
C GLN A 399 0.14 16.85 -2.51
N ALA A 400 0.49 17.31 -1.30
CA ALA A 400 0.22 18.68 -0.86
C ALA A 400 0.99 19.73 -1.67
N VAL A 401 2.23 19.46 -2.11
CA VAL A 401 2.99 20.38 -2.97
C VAL A 401 2.44 20.38 -4.41
N TYR A 402 2.04 19.22 -4.95
CA TYR A 402 1.41 19.16 -6.27
C TYR A 402 0.04 19.87 -6.29
N ILE A 403 -0.78 19.66 -5.26
CA ILE A 403 -2.09 20.31 -5.09
C ILE A 403 -1.90 21.80 -4.77
N GLY A 404 -0.94 22.16 -3.91
CA GLY A 404 -0.62 23.54 -3.53
C GLY A 404 -0.07 24.37 -4.70
N GLY A 405 0.79 23.79 -5.54
CA GLY A 405 1.33 24.45 -6.73
C GLY A 405 0.27 24.70 -7.81
N LYS A 406 -0.66 23.76 -8.01
CA LYS A 406 -1.81 23.96 -8.93
C LYS A 406 -2.89 24.89 -8.36
N LEU A 407 -3.00 25.05 -7.03
CA LEU A 407 -3.99 25.90 -6.38
C LEU A 407 -3.73 27.40 -6.57
N VAL A 408 -2.48 27.82 -6.75
CA VAL A 408 -2.08 29.24 -6.78
C VAL A 408 -2.21 29.88 -8.18
N THR A 409 -2.23 29.10 -9.25
CA THR A 409 -2.48 29.63 -10.61
C THR A 409 -3.97 29.75 -10.90
N ARG A 410 -4.47 30.98 -11.10
CA ARG A 410 -5.80 31.21 -11.71
C ARG A 410 -5.78 30.64 -13.13
N THR A 411 -6.82 29.89 -13.49
CA THR A 411 -7.03 29.37 -14.85
C THR A 411 -8.05 30.24 -15.57
N ASN A 412 -7.79 30.59 -16.83
CA ASN A 412 -8.68 31.40 -17.68
C ASN A 412 -10.13 30.86 -17.76
N MET A 413 -10.31 29.54 -17.58
CA MET A 413 -11.63 28.89 -17.54
C MET A 413 -12.49 29.30 -16.33
N THR A 414 -11.90 29.67 -15.20
CA THR A 414 -12.66 30.21 -14.05
C THR A 414 -13.22 31.58 -14.39
N ASP A 415 -12.42 32.44 -15.02
CA ASP A 415 -12.84 33.77 -15.46
C ASP A 415 -13.89 33.66 -16.58
N LEU A 416 -13.70 32.72 -17.53
CA LEU A 416 -14.71 32.42 -18.55
C LEU A 416 -16.03 31.93 -17.93
N ASN A 417 -15.97 31.06 -16.94
CA ASN A 417 -17.15 30.53 -16.26
C ASN A 417 -17.92 31.64 -15.51
N THR A 418 -17.23 32.56 -14.87
CA THR A 418 -17.84 33.76 -14.26
C THR A 418 -18.46 34.67 -15.33
N ALA A 419 -17.74 34.92 -16.43
CA ALA A 419 -18.22 35.77 -17.51
C ALA A 419 -19.48 35.21 -18.19
N ILE A 420 -19.57 33.88 -18.36
CA ILE A 420 -20.76 33.20 -18.87
C ILE A 420 -21.92 33.26 -17.86
N ALA A 421 -21.63 33.11 -16.55
CA ALA A 421 -22.66 33.22 -15.51
C ALA A 421 -23.29 34.62 -15.50
N ASP A 422 -22.46 35.68 -15.57
CA ASP A 422 -22.92 37.06 -15.67
C ASP A 422 -23.80 37.30 -16.91
N LEU A 423 -23.39 36.76 -18.06
CA LEU A 423 -24.15 36.88 -19.30
C LEU A 423 -25.52 36.20 -19.19
N ARG A 424 -25.55 35.00 -18.60
CA ARG A 424 -26.77 34.24 -18.35
C ARG A 424 -27.73 34.99 -17.43
N ASP A 425 -27.22 35.60 -16.37
CA ASP A 425 -28.04 36.38 -15.43
C ASP A 425 -28.59 37.65 -16.09
N LYS A 426 -27.80 38.31 -16.95
CA LYS A 426 -28.29 39.43 -17.78
C LYS A 426 -29.38 38.98 -18.76
N GLU A 427 -29.19 37.83 -19.41
CA GLU A 427 -30.20 37.27 -20.32
C GLU A 427 -31.51 36.97 -19.59
N LYS A 428 -31.42 36.39 -18.39
CA LYS A 428 -32.59 36.10 -17.55
C LYS A 428 -33.36 37.37 -17.21
N LYS A 429 -32.66 38.42 -16.76
CA LYS A 429 -33.28 39.73 -16.47
C LYS A 429 -33.96 40.33 -17.70
N LEU A 430 -33.31 40.23 -18.86
CA LEU A 430 -33.84 40.75 -20.12
C LEU A 430 -35.08 39.98 -20.58
N ARG A 431 -35.07 38.65 -20.41
CA ARG A 431 -36.23 37.78 -20.68
C ARG A 431 -37.39 38.09 -19.74
N ASP A 432 -37.14 38.18 -18.43
CA ASP A 432 -38.18 38.45 -17.43
C ASP A 432 -38.84 39.82 -17.70
N ALA A 433 -38.03 40.83 -18.05
CA ALA A 433 -38.51 42.15 -18.45
C ALA A 433 -39.32 42.11 -19.76
N ALA A 434 -38.86 41.36 -20.77
CA ALA A 434 -39.58 41.19 -22.03
C ALA A 434 -40.93 40.49 -21.84
N VAL A 435 -41.00 39.47 -20.99
CA VAL A 435 -42.24 38.75 -20.65
C VAL A 435 -43.21 39.66 -19.91
N ALA A 436 -42.73 40.41 -18.90
CA ALA A 436 -43.55 41.37 -18.18
C ALA A 436 -44.10 42.47 -19.10
N ALA A 437 -43.26 43.03 -19.98
CA ALA A 437 -43.69 44.02 -20.98
C ALA A 437 -44.72 43.44 -21.96
N ARG A 438 -44.54 42.19 -22.41
CA ARG A 438 -45.46 41.50 -23.31
C ARG A 438 -46.81 41.20 -22.66
N GLN A 439 -46.83 40.89 -21.36
CA GLN A 439 -48.07 40.71 -20.59
C GLN A 439 -48.81 42.03 -20.34
N ALA A 440 -48.07 43.15 -20.30
CA ALA A 440 -48.64 44.49 -20.18
C ALA A 440 -49.22 45.03 -21.50
N LEU A 441 -48.75 44.53 -22.66
CA LEU A 441 -49.42 44.79 -23.93
C LEU A 441 -50.73 43.97 -24.02
N ALA A 442 -51.82 44.64 -24.36
CA ALA A 442 -53.14 44.00 -24.52
C ALA A 442 -53.09 42.83 -25.54
N ALA A 443 -53.85 41.77 -25.25
CA ALA A 443 -53.97 40.59 -26.11
C ALA A 443 -54.42 40.99 -27.53
N GLY A 444 -53.51 40.93 -28.50
CA GLY A 444 -53.76 41.31 -29.90
C GLY A 444 -52.69 42.20 -30.54
N ALA A 445 -51.69 42.66 -29.78
CA ALA A 445 -50.57 43.41 -30.35
C ALA A 445 -49.68 42.53 -31.26
N ALA A 446 -49.26 43.09 -32.41
CA ALA A 446 -48.32 42.48 -33.35
C ALA A 446 -47.01 42.07 -32.65
N PRO A 447 -46.26 41.08 -33.15
CA PRO A 447 -44.99 40.68 -32.56
C PRO A 447 -44.01 41.85 -32.57
N VAL A 448 -43.78 42.43 -31.40
CA VAL A 448 -42.81 43.50 -31.19
C VAL A 448 -41.45 42.88 -30.87
N GLY A 449 -40.40 43.35 -31.55
CA GLY A 449 -39.05 42.89 -31.31
C GLY A 449 -38.59 43.16 -29.87
N VAL A 450 -37.67 42.35 -29.38
CA VAL A 450 -37.13 42.39 -28.01
C VAL A 450 -36.60 43.77 -27.63
N ALA A 451 -35.85 44.39 -28.55
CA ALA A 451 -35.29 45.72 -28.35
C ALA A 451 -36.38 46.79 -28.15
N ALA A 452 -37.58 46.58 -28.70
CA ALA A 452 -38.72 47.48 -28.54
C ALA A 452 -39.56 47.15 -27.29
N LEU A 453 -39.48 45.93 -26.75
CA LEU A 453 -40.13 45.54 -25.49
C LEU A 453 -39.35 45.94 -24.23
N VAL A 454 -38.01 45.82 -24.27
CA VAL A 454 -37.14 46.02 -23.10
C VAL A 454 -36.34 47.33 -23.18
N GLY A 455 -36.39 48.01 -24.33
CA GLY A 455 -35.64 49.23 -24.61
C GLY A 455 -34.28 48.94 -25.27
N ALA A 456 -33.89 49.83 -26.20
CA ALA A 456 -32.69 49.69 -27.00
C ALA A 456 -31.40 49.66 -26.15
N VAL A 457 -31.36 50.39 -25.03
CA VAL A 457 -30.20 50.45 -24.14
C VAL A 457 -29.94 49.07 -23.50
N ALA A 458 -30.94 48.48 -22.84
CA ALA A 458 -30.79 47.18 -22.19
C ALA A 458 -30.46 46.04 -23.18
N TYR A 459 -31.02 46.11 -24.40
CA TYR A 459 -30.71 45.17 -25.47
C TYR A 459 -29.28 45.31 -25.99
N ASN A 460 -28.80 46.55 -26.20
CA ASN A 460 -27.44 46.82 -26.64
C ASN A 460 -26.41 46.42 -25.58
N ASP A 461 -26.66 46.73 -24.29
CA ASP A 461 -25.80 46.34 -23.17
C ASP A 461 -25.65 44.82 -23.05
N TYR A 462 -26.72 44.07 -23.33
CA TYR A 462 -26.66 42.61 -23.40
C TYR A 462 -25.82 42.15 -24.59
N ARG A 463 -26.05 42.71 -25.79
CA ARG A 463 -25.34 42.34 -27.01
C ARG A 463 -23.84 42.63 -26.93
N GLU A 464 -23.45 43.76 -26.34
CA GLU A 464 -22.04 44.09 -26.11
C GLU A 464 -21.41 43.08 -25.16
N LYS A 465 -22.05 42.78 -24.03
CA LYS A 465 -21.55 41.76 -23.10
C LYS A 465 -21.50 40.36 -23.74
N ALA A 466 -22.47 40.01 -24.58
CA ALA A 466 -22.48 38.75 -25.31
C ALA A 466 -21.30 38.65 -26.28
N ARG A 467 -20.93 39.75 -26.96
CA ARG A 467 -19.74 39.83 -27.82
C ARG A 467 -18.44 39.66 -27.02
N ASP A 468 -18.32 40.32 -25.88
CA ASP A 468 -17.13 40.19 -25.03
C ASP A 468 -16.92 38.76 -24.53
N VAL A 469 -18.00 38.13 -24.06
CA VAL A 469 -17.98 36.74 -23.58
C VAL A 469 -17.73 35.76 -24.73
N ALA A 470 -18.28 36.03 -25.92
CA ALA A 470 -18.01 35.24 -27.12
C ALA A 470 -16.55 35.37 -27.58
N ALA A 471 -15.94 36.56 -27.47
CA ALA A 471 -14.53 36.77 -27.76
C ALA A 471 -13.64 35.99 -26.78
N LEU A 472 -13.92 36.09 -25.48
CA LEU A 472 -13.25 35.28 -24.45
C LEU A 472 -13.41 33.78 -24.71
N TYR A 473 -14.62 33.33 -25.02
CA TYR A 473 -14.90 31.93 -25.37
C TYR A 473 -14.13 31.49 -26.62
N THR A 474 -14.03 32.34 -27.64
CA THR A 474 -13.31 32.04 -28.90
C THR A 474 -11.80 31.94 -28.65
N ILE A 475 -11.24 32.83 -27.83
CA ILE A 475 -9.82 32.79 -27.43
C ILE A 475 -9.51 31.48 -26.70
N GLU A 476 -10.40 31.06 -25.80
CA GLU A 476 -10.17 29.90 -24.94
C GLU A 476 -10.48 28.55 -25.61
N THR A 477 -11.43 28.50 -26.54
CA THR A 477 -11.88 27.25 -27.17
C THR A 477 -11.51 27.10 -28.64
N GLY A 478 -11.09 28.19 -29.29
CA GLY A 478 -10.86 28.25 -30.73
C GLY A 478 -12.14 28.18 -31.58
N VAL A 479 -13.32 28.12 -30.96
CA VAL A 479 -14.61 28.02 -31.65
C VAL A 479 -15.22 29.41 -31.80
N LEU A 480 -15.40 29.83 -33.05
CA LEU A 480 -16.03 31.12 -33.36
C LEU A 480 -17.54 31.03 -33.12
N VAL A 481 -18.07 31.94 -32.30
CA VAL A 481 -19.51 32.06 -32.07
C VAL A 481 -20.11 32.92 -33.18
N ALA A 482 -21.06 32.37 -33.94
CA ALA A 482 -21.76 33.12 -34.98
C ALA A 482 -22.58 34.26 -34.37
N ASP A 483 -22.62 35.43 -35.03
CA ASP A 483 -23.34 36.63 -34.55
C ASP A 483 -24.82 36.38 -34.26
N GLN A 484 -25.46 35.49 -35.02
CA GLN A 484 -26.84 35.05 -34.80
C GLN A 484 -27.05 34.36 -33.44
N ASN A 485 -26.01 33.72 -32.89
CA ASN A 485 -26.08 33.04 -31.60
C ASN A 485 -25.84 34.00 -30.42
N LEU A 486 -25.58 35.30 -30.68
CA LEU A 486 -25.42 36.34 -29.66
C LEU A 486 -26.76 37.01 -29.30
N GLU A 487 -27.84 36.74 -30.03
CA GLU A 487 -29.17 37.29 -29.73
C GLU A 487 -29.77 36.67 -28.48
N PRO A 488 -30.41 37.41 -27.56
CA PRO A 488 -31.01 36.83 -26.36
C PRO A 488 -32.08 35.81 -26.75
N SER A 489 -32.07 34.64 -26.10
CA SER A 489 -33.10 33.63 -26.31
C SER A 489 -34.39 34.08 -25.64
N ILE A 490 -35.39 34.36 -26.46
CA ILE A 490 -36.74 34.65 -26.00
C ILE A 490 -37.61 33.57 -26.63
N GLY A 491 -38.20 32.76 -25.76
CA GLY A 491 -39.01 31.60 -26.15
C GLY A 491 -40.27 31.97 -26.90
#